data_AF-A0A8S1JEY0-F1
#
_entry.id   AF-A0A8S1JEY0-F1
#
_cell.length_a   1.000
_cell.length_b   1.000
_cell.length_c   1.000
_cell.angle_alpha   90.00
_cell.angle_beta   90.00
_cell.angle_gamma   90.00
#
_symmetry.space_group_name_H-M   'P 1'
#
loop_
_entity.id
_entity.type
_entity.pdbx_description
1 polymer ?
#
loop_
_entity_poly.entity_id
_entity_poly.type
_entity_poly.pdbx_seq_one_letter_code
_entity_poly.pdbx_strand_id
1 'polypeptide(L)'
;MYYGLEALTHNLSEGTTVVVWVNFAVHSANSIVVWVDLLLCQPRSFSARAQRWTVLFVALYCIWIVRIKTVRGAFPYPFLDELAKTVPFPYNFLMVAAGGVCIIFTMFRLGRFLSGRITLSLGRAEDCDQMEVRGEIKVD
;
A
#
# COMPACT_ATOMS: atom_id res chain seq x y z
N MET A 1 -2.06 12.09 -9.13
CA MET A 1 -2.99 13.10 -8.61
C MET A 1 -2.63 14.50 -9.11
N TYR A 2 -1.34 14.86 -9.15
CA TYR A 2 -0.79 16.11 -9.74
C TYR A 2 -1.44 16.52 -11.09
N TYR A 3 -1.37 15.65 -12.10
CA TYR A 3 -1.93 15.94 -13.44
C TYR A 3 -3.46 15.97 -13.51
N GLY A 4 -4.16 15.35 -12.56
CA GLY A 4 -5.62 15.39 -12.50
C GLY A 4 -6.10 16.75 -11.99
N LEU A 5 -5.42 17.29 -10.97
CA LEU A 5 -5.62 18.66 -10.51
C LEU A 5 -5.26 19.67 -11.60
N GLU A 6 -4.09 19.52 -12.23
CA GLU A 6 -3.64 20.41 -13.32
C GLU A 6 -4.63 20.42 -14.51
N ALA A 7 -5.19 19.26 -14.87
CA ALA A 7 -6.21 19.15 -15.91
C ALA A 7 -7.57 19.76 -15.49
N LEU A 8 -7.93 19.69 -14.21
CA LEU A 8 -9.17 20.28 -13.68
C LEU A 8 -9.05 21.79 -13.47
N THR A 9 -7.84 22.31 -13.25
CA THR A 9 -7.60 23.72 -12.94
C THR A 9 -7.26 24.59 -14.16
N HIS A 10 -7.41 24.10 -15.40
CA HIS A 10 -7.23 24.88 -16.64
C HIS A 10 -6.03 25.85 -16.60
N ASN A 11 -4.81 25.34 -16.41
CA ASN A 11 -3.57 26.13 -16.42
C ASN A 11 -3.44 27.22 -15.34
N LEU A 12 -4.24 27.23 -14.26
CA LEU A 12 -3.99 28.10 -13.09
C LEU A 12 -2.66 27.77 -12.35
N SER A 13 -1.95 26.72 -12.77
CA SER A 13 -0.71 26.22 -12.17
C SER A 13 0.57 26.83 -12.72
N GLU A 14 0.54 27.80 -13.62
CA GLU A 14 1.78 28.51 -14.04
C GLU A 14 2.47 29.26 -12.87
N GLY A 15 1.86 29.33 -11.68
CA GLY A 15 2.53 29.84 -10.47
C GLY A 15 2.05 29.29 -9.14
N THR A 16 1.10 28.34 -9.09
CA THR A 16 0.64 27.78 -7.82
C THR A 16 1.55 26.63 -7.41
N THR A 17 2.46 26.92 -6.48
CA THR A 17 3.16 25.93 -5.67
C THR A 17 2.15 24.91 -5.16
N VAL A 18 2.23 23.66 -5.62
CA VAL A 18 1.42 22.58 -5.05
C VAL A 18 1.59 22.64 -3.55
N VAL A 19 0.47 22.88 -2.86
CA VAL A 19 0.55 23.23 -1.45
C VAL A 19 1.13 22.04 -0.72
N VAL A 20 2.33 22.23 -0.14
CA VAL A 20 3.18 21.14 0.36
C VAL A 20 2.41 20.28 1.38
N TRP A 21 1.53 20.90 2.18
CA TRP A 21 0.67 20.18 3.12
C TRP A 21 -0.32 19.24 2.45
N VAL A 22 -0.82 19.54 1.24
CA VAL A 22 -1.75 18.66 0.51
C VAL A 22 -0.99 17.44 0.02
N ASN A 23 0.19 17.65 -0.57
CA ASN A 23 1.05 16.55 -1.02
C ASN A 23 1.47 15.66 0.17
N PHE A 24 1.85 16.27 1.30
CA PHE A 24 2.16 15.56 2.53
C PHE A 24 0.95 14.80 3.08
N ALA A 25 -0.24 15.41 3.18
CA ALA A 25 -1.43 14.76 3.71
C ALA A 25 -1.86 13.56 2.83
N VAL A 26 -1.88 13.74 1.50
CA VAL A 26 -2.30 12.70 0.57
C VAL A 26 -1.38 11.48 0.59
N HIS A 27 -0.08 11.68 0.85
CA HIS A 27 0.89 10.58 0.84
C HIS A 27 1.21 10.08 2.25
N SER A 28 1.59 10.95 3.18
CA SER A 28 2.04 10.56 4.52
C SER A 28 0.88 10.29 5.46
N ALA A 29 -0.15 11.16 5.50
CA ALA A 29 -1.26 10.96 6.44
C ALA A 29 -2.08 9.72 6.06
N ASN A 30 -2.40 9.53 4.78
CA ASN A 30 -3.06 8.29 4.32
C ASN A 30 -2.21 7.05 4.62
N SER A 31 -0.89 7.11 4.44
CA SER A 31 -0.01 5.99 4.77
C SER A 31 -0.02 5.69 6.27
N ILE A 32 0.08 6.71 7.13
CA ILE A 32 0.02 6.55 8.59
C ILE A 32 -1.31 5.94 9.01
N VAL A 33 -2.43 6.46 8.50
CA VAL A 33 -3.76 5.91 8.79
C VAL A 33 -3.84 4.44 8.38
N VAL A 34 -3.36 4.10 7.18
CA VAL A 34 -3.32 2.70 6.71
C VAL A 34 -2.44 1.83 7.62
N TRP A 35 -1.28 2.32 8.07
CA TRP A 35 -0.41 1.58 8.99
C TRP A 35 -1.05 1.39 10.37
N VAL A 36 -1.64 2.45 10.94
CA VAL A 36 -2.35 2.39 12.23
C VAL A 36 -3.53 1.43 12.15
N ASP A 37 -4.34 1.54 11.10
CA ASP A 37 -5.45 0.63 10.83
C ASP A 37 -4.97 -0.82 10.62
N LEU A 38 -3.81 -1.01 9.98
CA LEU A 38 -3.21 -2.35 9.78
C LEU A 38 -2.68 -2.96 11.07
N LEU A 39 -2.17 -2.14 11.99
CA LEU A 39 -1.61 -2.60 13.26
C LEU A 39 -2.67 -2.78 14.35
N LEU A 40 -3.69 -1.93 14.41
CA LEU A 40 -4.65 -1.89 15.51
C LEU A 40 -5.98 -2.62 15.20
N CYS A 41 -6.44 -2.63 13.94
CA CYS A 41 -7.73 -3.24 13.60
C CYS A 41 -7.55 -4.72 13.22
N GLN A 42 -7.84 -5.63 14.16
CA GLN A 42 -7.96 -7.07 13.97
C GLN A 42 -9.45 -7.48 14.00
N PRO A 43 -9.89 -8.52 13.26
CA PRO A 43 -9.10 -9.46 12.46
C PRO A 43 -8.91 -9.02 10.99
N ARG A 44 -7.68 -9.13 10.47
CA ARG A 44 -7.38 -8.90 9.04
C ARG A 44 -7.22 -10.19 8.26
N SER A 45 -7.92 -10.29 7.13
CA SER A 45 -7.65 -11.35 6.15
C SER A 45 -6.57 -10.91 5.16
N PHE A 46 -5.33 -11.35 5.36
CA PHE A 46 -4.28 -11.29 4.33
C PHE A 46 -4.51 -12.37 3.26
N SER A 47 -5.71 -12.38 2.67
CA SER A 47 -6.15 -13.42 1.74
C SER A 47 -5.42 -13.33 0.40
N ALA A 48 -5.18 -14.48 -0.22
CA ALA A 48 -4.61 -14.55 -1.58
C ALA A 48 -5.52 -13.85 -2.62
N ARG A 49 -6.83 -13.71 -2.35
CA ARG A 49 -7.76 -12.96 -3.19
C ARG A 49 -7.46 -11.47 -3.15
N ALA A 50 -7.28 -10.89 -1.97
CA ALA A 50 -6.91 -9.49 -1.81
C ALA A 50 -5.55 -9.17 -2.47
N GLN A 51 -4.59 -10.08 -2.34
CA GLN A 51 -3.30 -9.95 -3.01
C GLN A 51 -3.45 -9.90 -4.54
N ARG A 52 -4.24 -10.81 -5.14
CA ARG A 52 -4.50 -10.82 -6.59
C ARG A 52 -5.15 -9.53 -7.08
N TRP A 53 -6.15 -9.02 -6.36
CA TRP A 53 -6.78 -7.73 -6.70
C TRP A 53 -5.81 -6.57 -6.59
N THR A 54 -4.94 -6.58 -5.57
CA THR A 54 -3.90 -5.55 -5.43
C THR A 54 -2.94 -5.57 -6.62
N VAL A 55 -2.49 -6.76 -7.05
CA VAL A 55 -1.62 -6.91 -8.22
C VAL A 55 -2.32 -6.44 -9.50
N LEU A 56 -3.60 -6.77 -9.70
CA LEU A 56 -4.37 -6.30 -10.85
C LEU A 56 -4.48 -4.77 -10.86
N PHE A 57 -4.78 -4.16 -9.71
CA PHE A 57 -4.88 -2.71 -9.58
C PHE A 57 -3.54 -2.04 -9.91
N VAL A 58 -2.42 -2.58 -9.42
CA VAL A 58 -1.07 -2.11 -9.76
C VAL A 58 -0.80 -2.22 -11.26
N ALA A 59 -1.20 -3.33 -11.89
CA ALA A 59 -1.01 -3.51 -13.33
C ALA A 59 -1.80 -2.46 -14.14
N LEU A 60 -3.08 -2.23 -13.79
CA LEU A 60 -3.89 -1.19 -14.42
C LEU A 60 -3.29 0.21 -14.21
N TYR A 61 -2.79 0.47 -13.02
CA TYR A 61 -2.14 1.73 -12.68
C TYR A 61 -0.86 1.95 -13.49
N CYS A 62 -0.05 0.91 -13.66
CA CYS A 62 1.14 0.93 -14.51
C CYS A 62 0.78 1.21 -15.98
N ILE A 63 -0.28 0.58 -16.51
CA ILE A 63 -0.78 0.86 -17.87
C ILE A 63 -1.17 2.33 -18.01
N TRP A 64 -1.87 2.89 -17.03
CA TRP A 64 -2.25 4.31 -17.02
C TRP A 64 -1.02 5.23 -17.03
N ILE A 65 0.01 4.94 -16.22
CA ILE A 65 1.27 5.71 -16.22
C ILE A 65 1.93 5.68 -17.60
N VAL A 66 2.08 4.49 -18.19
CA VAL A 66 2.69 4.32 -19.52
C VAL A 66 1.86 5.04 -20.59
N ARG A 67 0.53 4.99 -20.48
CA ARG A 67 -0.37 5.74 -21.38
C ARG A 67 -0.13 7.25 -21.27
N ILE A 68 0.09 7.78 -20.07
CA ILE A 68 0.44 9.21 -19.90
C ILE A 68 1.78 9.52 -20.55
N LYS A 69 2.82 8.72 -20.29
CA LYS A 69 4.15 8.93 -20.88
C LYS A 69 4.11 8.94 -22.41
N THR A 70 3.32 8.04 -23.00
CA THR A 70 3.18 7.95 -24.47
C THR A 70 2.40 9.12 -25.07
N VAL A 71 1.38 9.63 -24.38
CA VAL A 71 0.54 10.74 -24.89
C VAL A 71 1.18 12.11 -24.65
N ARG A 72 1.78 12.32 -23.48
CA ARG A 72 2.31 13.63 -23.05
C ARG A 72 3.83 13.77 -23.17
N GLY A 73 4.56 12.69 -23.46
CA GLY A 73 6.02 12.68 -23.54
C GLY A 73 6.75 12.70 -22.19
N ALA A 74 6.05 12.94 -21.08
CA ALA A 74 6.59 12.98 -19.72
C ALA A 74 5.83 12.03 -18.77
N PHE A 75 6.51 11.52 -17.73
CA PHE A 75 5.87 10.69 -16.72
C PHE A 75 5.01 11.53 -15.78
N PRO A 76 3.94 10.96 -15.21
CA PRO A 76 3.13 11.65 -14.22
C PRO A 76 3.86 11.93 -12.89
N TYR A 77 5.10 11.43 -12.76
CA TYR A 77 5.94 11.53 -11.57
C TYR A 77 7.34 12.00 -11.99
N PRO A 78 7.79 13.20 -11.57
CA PRO A 78 9.07 13.76 -12.01
C PRO A 78 10.27 12.86 -11.75
N PHE A 79 10.27 12.11 -10.63
CA PHE A 79 11.37 11.20 -10.30
C PHE A 79 11.56 10.08 -11.34
N LEU A 80 10.52 9.69 -12.08
CA LEU A 80 10.63 8.69 -13.15
C LEU A 80 11.31 9.27 -14.39
N ASP A 81 11.07 10.54 -14.70
CA ASP A 81 11.78 11.25 -15.77
C ASP A 81 13.24 11.55 -15.37
N GLU A 82 13.51 11.87 -14.11
CA GLU A 82 14.89 11.98 -13.60
C GLU A 82 15.63 10.64 -13.67
N LEU A 83 14.98 9.54 -13.27
CA LEU A 83 15.56 8.20 -13.41
C LEU A 83 15.79 7.81 -14.88
N ALA A 84 14.96 8.33 -15.79
CA ALA A 84 15.11 8.11 -17.23
C ALA A 84 16.42 8.66 -17.79
N LYS A 85 17.04 9.66 -17.13
CA LYS A 85 18.34 10.22 -17.51
C LYS A 85 19.47 9.22 -17.29
N THR A 86 19.34 8.35 -16.30
CA THR A 86 20.35 7.33 -15.95
C THR A 86 20.04 5.99 -16.61
N VAL A 87 18.77 5.58 -16.63
CA VAL A 87 18.32 4.30 -17.17
C VAL A 87 17.24 4.55 -18.22
N PRO A 88 17.42 4.14 -19.48
CA PRO A 88 16.47 4.45 -20.54
C PRO A 88 15.14 3.71 -20.35
N PHE A 89 14.07 4.31 -20.88
CA PHE A 89 12.76 3.66 -20.99
C PHE A 89 12.84 2.46 -21.96
N PRO A 90 12.23 1.29 -21.64
CA PRO A 90 11.29 1.02 -20.55
C PRO A 90 11.91 0.52 -19.24
N TYR A 91 13.23 0.34 -19.18
CA TYR A 91 13.89 -0.35 -18.06
C TYR A 91 13.74 0.41 -16.74
N ASN A 92 13.84 1.74 -16.74
CA ASN A 92 13.60 2.56 -15.54
C ASN A 92 12.22 2.27 -14.92
N PHE A 93 11.18 2.29 -15.74
CA PHE A 93 9.81 2.06 -15.32
C PHE A 93 9.61 0.63 -14.83
N LEU A 94 10.16 -0.36 -15.56
CA LEU A 94 10.09 -1.77 -15.15
C LEU A 94 10.78 -2.02 -13.81
N MET A 95 11.91 -1.38 -13.54
CA MET A 95 12.59 -1.48 -12.24
C MET A 95 11.72 -0.94 -11.10
N VAL A 96 11.11 0.24 -11.27
CA VAL A 96 10.23 0.81 -10.24
C VAL A 96 8.98 -0.06 -10.04
N ALA A 97 8.35 -0.51 -11.13
CA ALA A 97 7.18 -1.38 -11.07
C ALA A 97 7.51 -2.71 -10.38
N ALA A 98 8.63 -3.35 -10.73
CA ALA A 98 9.09 -4.57 -10.09
C ALA A 98 9.37 -4.37 -8.60
N GLY A 99 10.05 -3.28 -8.23
CA GLY A 99 10.28 -2.90 -6.84
C GLY A 99 8.98 -2.75 -6.03
N GLY A 100 7.99 -2.05 -6.60
CA GLY A 100 6.67 -1.89 -5.98
C GLY A 100 5.94 -3.23 -5.78
N VAL A 101 5.97 -4.12 -6.78
CA VAL A 101 5.39 -5.47 -6.66
C VAL A 101 6.10 -6.28 -5.58
N CYS A 102 7.43 -6.25 -5.53
CA CYS A 102 8.21 -6.92 -4.49
C CYS A 102 7.83 -6.44 -3.08
N ILE A 103 7.64 -5.14 -2.89
CA ILE A 103 7.19 -4.55 -1.61
C ILE A 103 5.81 -5.11 -1.23
N ILE A 104 4.84 -5.08 -2.16
CA ILE A 104 3.49 -5.60 -1.92
C ILE A 104 3.54 -7.08 -1.52
N PHE A 105 4.26 -7.91 -2.27
CA PHE A 105 4.40 -9.33 -1.97
C PHE A 105 5.00 -9.56 -0.58
N THR A 106 6.01 -8.77 -0.22
CA THR A 106 6.66 -8.85 1.09
C THR A 106 5.70 -8.45 2.20
N MET A 107 4.92 -7.38 2.03
CA MET A 107 3.89 -6.96 2.99
C MET A 107 2.82 -8.03 3.20
N PHE A 108 2.30 -8.64 2.13
CA PHE A 108 1.30 -9.72 2.24
C PHE A 108 1.88 -10.99 2.88
N ARG A 109 3.18 -11.29 2.67
CA ARG A 109 3.85 -12.42 3.35
C ARG A 109 4.05 -12.14 4.83
N LEU A 110 4.57 -10.96 5.17
CA LEU A 110 4.75 -10.54 6.56
C LEU A 110 3.41 -10.48 7.31
N GLY A 111 2.37 -9.93 6.69
CA GLY A 111 1.03 -9.88 7.27
C GLY A 111 0.43 -11.25 7.59
N ARG A 112 0.56 -12.23 6.66
CA ARG A 112 0.15 -13.62 6.91
C ARG A 112 0.95 -14.27 8.04
N PHE A 113 2.26 -14.04 8.06
CA PHE A 113 3.15 -14.58 9.09
C PHE A 113 2.82 -14.05 10.48
N LEU A 114 2.61 -12.72 10.60
CA LEU A 114 2.26 -12.08 11.87
C LEU A 114 0.85 -12.46 12.33
N SER A 115 -0.13 -12.49 11.42
CA SER A 115 -1.50 -12.90 11.73
C SER A 115 -1.55 -14.33 12.27
N GLY A 116 -0.80 -15.27 11.68
CA GLY A 116 -0.73 -16.64 12.18
C GLY A 116 -0.17 -16.74 13.62
N ARG A 117 0.81 -15.89 13.97
CA ARG A 117 1.37 -15.85 15.34
C ARG A 117 0.39 -15.25 16.35
N ILE A 118 -0.32 -14.19 15.97
CA ILE A 118 -1.29 -13.52 16.83
C ILE A 118 -2.47 -14.46 17.12
N THR A 119 -3.00 -15.14 16.11
CA THR A 119 -4.08 -16.12 16.29
C THR A 119 -3.67 -17.29 17.19
N LEU A 120 -2.45 -17.82 17.04
CA LEU A 120 -1.93 -18.87 17.93
C LEU A 120 -1.77 -18.38 19.38
N SER A 121 -1.33 -17.14 19.57
CA SER A 121 -1.17 -16.55 20.91
C SER A 121 -2.51 -16.33 21.60
N LEU A 122 -3.53 -15.87 20.87
CA LEU A 122 -4.87 -15.65 21.39
C LEU A 122 -5.58 -16.97 21.70
N GLY A 123 -5.50 -17.96 20.80
CA GLY A 123 -6.08 -19.28 21.05
C GLY A 123 -5.47 -19.97 22.28
N ARG A 124 -4.16 -19.79 22.51
CA ARG A 124 -3.51 -20.29 23.72
C ARG A 124 -3.97 -19.58 25.00
N ALA A 125 -4.27 -18.28 24.93
CA ALA A 125 -4.80 -17.53 26.06
C ALA A 125 -6.24 -17.97 26.40
N GLU A 126 -7.09 -18.13 25.38
CA GLU A 126 -8.47 -18.63 25.57
C GLU A 126 -8.49 -20.06 26.15
N ASP A 127 -7.60 -20.95 25.69
CA ASP A 127 -7.48 -22.31 26.25
C ASP A 127 -7.02 -22.30 27.72
N CYS A 128 -6.11 -21.39 28.10
CA CYS A 128 -5.67 -21.24 29.49
C CYS A 128 -6.79 -20.74 30.41
N ASP A 129 -7.54 -19.71 29.98
CA ASP A 129 -8.68 -19.20 30.75
C ASP A 129 -9.77 -20.27 30.91
N GLN A 130 -10.05 -21.06 29.86
CA GLN A 130 -11.02 -22.16 29.94
C GLN A 130 -10.58 -23.28 30.89
N MET A 131 -9.28 -23.58 30.99
CA MET A 131 -8.75 -24.54 31.95
C MET A 131 -8.86 -24.06 33.40
N GLU A 132 -8.64 -22.77 33.66
CA GLU A 132 -8.79 -22.17 34.97
C GLU A 132 -10.24 -22.23 35.46
N VAL A 133 -11.20 -21.82 34.62
CA VAL A 133 -12.64 -21.88 34.93
C VAL A 133 -13.12 -23.33 35.18
N ARG A 134 -12.57 -24.33 34.48
CA ARG A 134 -12.91 -25.75 34.70
C ARG A 134 -12.31 -26.33 35.98
N GLY A 135 -11.20 -25.76 36.47
CA GLY A 135 -10.53 -26.19 37.69
C GLY A 135 -11.26 -25.75 38.97
N GLU A 136 -11.98 -24.63 38.92
CA GLU A 136 -12.67 -24.06 40.08
C GLU A 136 -14.07 -24.66 40.35
N ILE A 137 -14.67 -25.36 39.38
CA ILE A 137 -15.97 -26.03 39.57
C ILE A 137 -15.73 -27.46 40.10
N LYS A 138 -15.24 -27.55 41.33
CA LYS A 138 -15.44 -28.70 42.21
C LYS A 138 -15.89 -28.13 43.56
N VAL A 139 -17.19 -27.96 43.69
CA VAL A 139 -17.83 -27.73 44.99
C VAL A 139 -18.71 -28.94 45.25
N ASP A 140 -18.42 -29.59 46.38
CA ASP A 140 -18.95 -30.87 46.85
C ASP A 140 -20.48 -30.93 47.03
#